data_AF-A0A959KJD9-F1
#
_entry.id   AF-A0A959KJD9-F1
#
_cell.length_a   1.000
_cell.length_b   1.000
_cell.length_c   1.000
_cell.angle_alpha   90.00
_cell.angle_beta   90.00
_cell.angle_gamma   90.00
#
_symmetry.space_group_name_H-M   'P 1'
#
loop_
_entity.id
_entity.type
_entity.pdbx_description
1 polymer ?
#
loop_
_entity_poly.entity_id
_entity_poly.type
_entity_poly.pdbx_seq_one_letter_code
_entity_poly.pdbx_strand_id
1 'polypeptide(L)'
;MRILVTALALTSLLACGPNPADPILTVASPDGQLAITFLLDEGGRAAYRVERGDQVVLDTSFLGFDLKDQPPLGAGLQVTASNTGSFSETWRPVWGEDSEILNQYHSLLVELEETGAPGRKFEVEFRVYDDGFGFRYLFPEQEGLQEVVIMDENTEFALTGDHLCWWQPGDWDIYEHLYQTTRFSEIDALALRNQPIAQTYIPENAVNTPVTMKTDSGLYLAFHEAALYDYAGMTLKVDKENLKWVSELVGAADGSKVTTRTPFHTPWRTVQIAERAGDLIESHLIVNLNEPNKLENTAWIKPTKYIGIWWEMHLEKAAWDLASGKHGATTENAKRYIDFAAANGIPAFLVEGWNNGWEKWREGQREGIFDFVTPYADFDLAGVVEYGRERGVSLIGHHETAGAVSTYEQQMDTAFQLYQDLGIHAVKTGYVGTIIPSGHYHHGQYM
;
A
#
# COMPACT_ATOMS: atom_id res chain seq x y z
N MET A 1 -51.70 -67.71 -33.82
CA MET A 1 -52.04 -66.53 -32.99
C MET A 1 -50.75 -65.71 -32.85
N ARG A 2 -50.57 -64.68 -33.68
CA ARG A 2 -49.34 -63.88 -33.76
C ARG A 2 -49.45 -62.69 -32.81
N ILE A 3 -48.48 -62.54 -31.91
CA ILE A 3 -48.37 -61.44 -30.95
C ILE A 3 -47.72 -60.26 -31.68
N LEU A 4 -48.40 -59.11 -31.70
CA LEU A 4 -47.89 -57.85 -32.23
C LEU A 4 -47.36 -57.04 -31.03
N VAL A 5 -46.04 -56.77 -31.00
CA VAL A 5 -45.42 -55.88 -30.02
C VAL A 5 -45.29 -54.51 -30.68
N THR A 6 -46.05 -53.53 -30.18
CA THR A 6 -45.98 -52.14 -30.63
C THR A 6 -44.98 -51.40 -29.74
N ALA A 7 -43.85 -51.00 -30.31
CA ALA A 7 -42.86 -50.15 -29.64
C ALA A 7 -43.33 -48.69 -29.69
N LEU A 8 -43.43 -48.05 -28.51
CA LEU A 8 -43.72 -46.62 -28.38
C LEU A 8 -42.39 -45.87 -28.26
N ALA A 9 -41.99 -45.18 -29.31
CA ALA A 9 -40.81 -44.32 -29.31
C ALA A 9 -41.14 -43.00 -28.59
N LEU A 10 -40.48 -42.75 -27.45
CA LEU A 10 -40.57 -41.50 -26.72
C LEU A 10 -39.50 -40.55 -27.28
N THR A 11 -39.89 -39.61 -28.15
CA THR A 11 -39.01 -38.54 -28.63
C THR A 11 -38.86 -37.49 -27.53
N SER A 12 -37.71 -37.50 -26.85
CA SER A 12 -37.28 -36.43 -25.95
C SER A 12 -36.89 -35.19 -26.76
N LEU A 13 -37.79 -34.21 -26.82
CA LEU A 13 -37.49 -32.84 -27.23
C LEU A 13 -36.56 -32.22 -26.18
N LEU A 14 -35.27 -32.17 -26.48
CA LEU A 14 -34.31 -31.28 -25.83
C LEU A 14 -34.70 -29.84 -26.21
N ALA A 15 -35.48 -29.20 -25.35
CA ALA A 15 -35.62 -27.76 -25.37
C ALA A 15 -34.29 -27.16 -24.88
N CYS A 16 -33.48 -26.63 -25.79
CA CYS A 16 -32.43 -25.67 -25.42
C CYS A 16 -33.14 -24.45 -24.83
N GLY A 17 -33.24 -24.40 -23.50
CA GLY A 17 -33.55 -23.17 -22.80
C GLY A 17 -32.41 -22.16 -22.99
N PRO A 18 -32.69 -20.85 -22.99
CA PRO A 18 -31.63 -19.85 -22.88
C PRO A 18 -30.83 -20.13 -21.59
N ASN A 19 -29.50 -20.08 -21.67
CA ASN A 19 -28.67 -20.06 -20.45
C ASN A 19 -29.22 -18.96 -19.53
N PRO A 20 -29.43 -19.22 -18.23
CA PRO A 20 -29.76 -18.14 -17.31
C PRO A 20 -28.66 -17.09 -17.42
N ALA A 21 -29.04 -15.84 -17.68
CA ALA A 21 -28.08 -14.74 -17.64
C ALA A 21 -27.46 -14.72 -16.23
N ASP A 22 -26.13 -14.56 -16.17
CA ASP A 22 -25.41 -14.49 -14.90
C ASP A 22 -25.99 -13.37 -14.02
N PRO A 23 -26.03 -13.57 -12.69
CA PRO A 23 -26.68 -12.62 -11.79
C PRO A 23 -25.93 -11.28 -11.77
N ILE A 24 -26.67 -10.18 -11.93
CA ILE A 24 -26.20 -8.83 -11.58
C ILE A 24 -26.35 -8.68 -10.07
N LEU A 25 -25.23 -8.40 -9.37
CA LEU A 25 -25.18 -8.34 -7.92
C LEU A 25 -24.86 -6.92 -7.47
N THR A 26 -25.67 -6.34 -6.57
CA THR A 26 -25.50 -4.95 -6.13
C THR A 26 -25.43 -4.87 -4.61
N VAL A 27 -24.54 -4.00 -4.11
CA VAL A 27 -24.46 -3.60 -2.70
C VAL A 27 -24.42 -2.07 -2.61
N ALA A 28 -25.25 -1.51 -1.73
CA ALA A 28 -25.28 -0.07 -1.46
C ALA A 28 -24.66 0.23 -0.10
N SER A 29 -24.07 1.42 0.04
CA SER A 29 -23.65 2.05 1.29
C SER A 29 -24.79 2.12 2.33
N PRO A 30 -24.46 2.28 3.63
CA PRO A 30 -25.44 2.48 4.70
C PRO A 30 -26.48 3.59 4.44
N ASP A 31 -26.08 4.73 3.87
CA ASP A 31 -26.98 5.83 3.51
C ASP A 31 -27.68 5.66 2.15
N GLY A 32 -27.30 4.61 1.40
CA GLY A 32 -27.83 4.27 0.09
C GLY A 32 -27.41 5.20 -1.04
N GLN A 33 -26.49 6.15 -0.82
CA GLN A 33 -26.03 7.07 -1.85
C GLN A 33 -25.03 6.40 -2.78
N LEU A 34 -24.06 5.67 -2.25
CA LEU A 34 -23.10 4.90 -3.05
C LEU A 34 -23.60 3.47 -3.28
N ALA A 35 -23.43 2.96 -4.50
CA ALA A 35 -23.70 1.57 -4.84
C ALA A 35 -22.63 0.99 -5.77
N ILE A 36 -22.27 -0.27 -5.53
CA ILE A 36 -21.42 -1.06 -6.41
C ILE A 36 -22.27 -2.16 -7.02
N THR A 37 -22.20 -2.30 -8.34
CA THR A 37 -22.77 -3.41 -9.08
C THR A 37 -21.67 -4.26 -9.68
N PHE A 38 -21.60 -5.53 -9.28
CA PHE A 38 -20.78 -6.57 -9.88
C PHE A 38 -21.54 -7.24 -11.04
N LEU A 39 -20.82 -7.54 -12.12
CA LEU A 39 -21.34 -8.25 -13.27
C LEU A 39 -20.27 -9.12 -13.95
N LEU A 40 -20.75 -10.09 -14.73
CA LEU A 40 -19.96 -10.77 -15.75
C LEU A 40 -20.40 -10.27 -17.13
N ASP A 41 -19.45 -10.03 -18.03
CA ASP A 41 -19.78 -9.74 -19.43
C ASP A 41 -20.09 -11.02 -20.24
N GLU A 42 -20.41 -10.89 -21.54
CA GLU A 42 -20.72 -12.04 -22.40
C GLU A 42 -19.57 -13.08 -22.50
N GLY A 43 -18.33 -12.67 -22.21
CA GLY A 43 -17.15 -13.52 -22.17
C GLY A 43 -16.83 -14.08 -20.78
N GLY A 44 -17.70 -13.86 -19.79
CA GLY A 44 -17.45 -14.25 -18.41
C GLY A 44 -16.32 -13.46 -17.76
N ARG A 45 -16.07 -12.21 -18.20
CA ARG A 45 -15.09 -11.33 -17.56
C ARG A 45 -15.71 -10.63 -16.36
N ALA A 46 -15.03 -10.69 -15.22
CA ALA A 46 -15.47 -10.03 -14.00
C ALA A 46 -15.28 -8.51 -14.10
N ALA A 47 -16.33 -7.77 -13.78
CA ALA A 47 -16.30 -6.32 -13.74
C ALA A 47 -17.18 -5.76 -12.63
N TYR A 48 -16.93 -4.51 -12.26
CA TYR A 48 -17.76 -3.74 -11.36
C TYR A 48 -18.03 -2.35 -11.91
N ARG A 49 -19.11 -1.72 -11.44
CA ARG A 49 -19.50 -0.34 -11.76
C ARG A 49 -19.95 0.36 -10.49
N VAL A 50 -19.62 1.64 -10.35
CA VAL A 50 -19.89 2.42 -9.14
C VAL A 50 -20.75 3.63 -9.45
N GLU A 51 -21.81 3.80 -8.68
CA GLU A 51 -22.76 4.90 -8.80
C GLU A 51 -22.92 5.64 -7.48
N ARG A 52 -23.17 6.96 -7.58
CA ARG A 52 -23.63 7.81 -6.49
C ARG A 52 -24.97 8.41 -6.87
N GLY A 53 -26.07 7.95 -6.28
CA GLY A 53 -27.42 8.23 -6.75
C GLY A 53 -27.58 7.79 -8.22
N ASP A 54 -27.98 8.72 -9.10
CA ASP A 54 -28.12 8.45 -10.54
C ASP A 54 -26.82 8.73 -11.34
N GLN A 55 -25.73 9.14 -10.67
CA GLN A 55 -24.48 9.51 -11.33
C GLN A 55 -23.49 8.34 -11.33
N VAL A 56 -22.95 8.01 -12.50
CA VAL A 56 -21.81 7.08 -12.61
C VAL A 56 -20.55 7.76 -12.05
N VAL A 57 -19.88 7.09 -11.11
CA VAL A 57 -18.59 7.55 -10.57
C VAL A 57 -17.45 6.82 -11.26
N LEU A 58 -17.52 5.49 -11.31
CA LEU A 58 -16.66 4.63 -12.10
C LEU A 58 -17.52 3.79 -13.04
N ASP A 59 -17.18 3.79 -14.33
CA ASP A 59 -17.84 2.93 -15.31
C ASP A 59 -17.34 1.47 -15.16
N THR A 60 -17.79 0.61 -16.07
CA THR A 60 -17.47 -0.82 -16.13
C THR A 60 -15.96 -1.03 -16.09
N SER A 61 -15.48 -1.50 -14.94
CA SER A 61 -14.07 -1.66 -14.61
C SER A 61 -13.77 -3.15 -14.43
N PHE A 62 -12.89 -3.70 -15.27
CA PHE A 62 -12.57 -5.12 -15.25
C PHE A 62 -11.58 -5.50 -14.13
N LEU A 63 -11.61 -6.79 -13.79
CA LEU A 63 -10.80 -7.40 -12.75
C LEU A 63 -10.08 -8.62 -13.34
N GLY A 64 -8.78 -8.78 -13.07
CA GLY A 64 -8.05 -9.95 -13.55
C GLY A 64 -6.56 -9.95 -13.19
N PHE A 65 -5.87 -11.02 -13.57
CA PHE A 65 -4.47 -11.26 -13.28
C PHE A 65 -3.78 -11.98 -14.43
N ASP A 66 -2.53 -11.61 -14.68
CA ASP A 66 -1.59 -12.41 -15.44
C ASP A 66 -0.68 -13.17 -14.48
N LEU A 67 -0.62 -14.49 -14.66
CA LEU A 67 0.11 -15.40 -13.79
C LEU A 67 1.25 -16.05 -14.57
N LYS A 68 2.40 -16.23 -13.90
CA LYS A 68 3.55 -16.91 -14.50
C LYS A 68 3.22 -18.37 -14.79
N ASP A 69 3.56 -18.82 -16.00
CA ASP A 69 3.40 -20.21 -16.46
C ASP A 69 1.96 -20.77 -16.36
N GLN A 70 0.96 -19.89 -16.31
CA GLN A 70 -0.46 -20.24 -16.24
C GLN A 70 -1.29 -19.34 -17.18
N PRO A 71 -2.47 -19.79 -17.64
CA PRO A 71 -3.40 -18.90 -18.33
C PRO A 71 -3.78 -17.68 -17.46
N PRO A 72 -4.05 -16.51 -18.04
CA PRO A 72 -4.60 -15.37 -17.31
C PRO A 72 -5.87 -15.76 -16.54
N LEU A 73 -6.13 -15.10 -15.42
CA LEU A 73 -7.31 -15.28 -14.59
C LEU A 73 -8.18 -14.03 -14.70
N GLY A 74 -9.48 -14.17 -15.02
CA GLY A 74 -10.38 -13.02 -15.12
C GLY A 74 -11.41 -13.08 -16.25
N ALA A 75 -11.41 -14.14 -17.06
CA ALA A 75 -12.38 -14.39 -18.12
C ALA A 75 -12.91 -15.84 -18.06
N GLY A 76 -14.03 -16.12 -18.72
CA GLY A 76 -14.65 -17.45 -18.70
C GLY A 76 -15.11 -17.88 -17.30
N LEU A 77 -15.45 -16.91 -16.44
CA LEU A 77 -15.90 -17.13 -15.08
C LEU A 77 -17.41 -17.39 -15.04
N GLN A 78 -17.84 -18.03 -13.98
CA GLN A 78 -19.23 -18.08 -13.54
C GLN A 78 -19.31 -17.68 -12.06
N VAL A 79 -20.43 -17.07 -11.65
CA VAL A 79 -20.73 -16.84 -10.23
C VAL A 79 -21.26 -18.13 -9.63
N THR A 80 -20.56 -18.69 -8.65
CA THR A 80 -20.98 -19.92 -7.95
C THR A 80 -21.84 -19.63 -6.72
N ALA A 81 -21.56 -18.53 -6.03
CA ALA A 81 -22.31 -18.04 -4.90
C ALA A 81 -22.10 -16.53 -4.70
N SER A 82 -22.97 -15.92 -3.90
CA SER A 82 -22.75 -14.56 -3.39
C SER A 82 -23.36 -14.42 -2.00
N ASN A 83 -22.76 -13.57 -1.18
CA ASN A 83 -23.25 -13.27 0.16
C ASN A 83 -23.19 -11.76 0.42
N THR A 84 -24.22 -11.24 1.09
CA THR A 84 -24.26 -9.83 1.52
C THR A 84 -24.17 -9.73 3.03
N GLY A 85 -23.62 -8.63 3.52
CA GLY A 85 -23.46 -8.40 4.95
C GLY A 85 -23.54 -6.93 5.32
N SER A 86 -23.60 -6.68 6.62
CA SER A 86 -23.52 -5.35 7.21
C SER A 86 -22.64 -5.43 8.45
N PHE A 87 -21.82 -4.41 8.68
CA PHE A 87 -20.98 -4.29 9.85
C PHE A 87 -21.12 -2.88 10.44
N SER A 88 -21.09 -2.79 11.76
CA SER A 88 -21.11 -1.52 12.48
C SER A 88 -20.47 -1.69 13.85
N GLU A 89 -19.30 -1.09 14.03
CA GLU A 89 -18.58 -1.06 15.30
C GLU A 89 -17.85 0.28 15.45
N THR A 90 -17.71 0.77 16.68
CA THR A 90 -16.83 1.90 16.98
C THR A 90 -15.61 1.39 17.73
N TRP A 91 -14.42 1.76 17.26
CA TRP A 91 -13.14 1.40 17.88
C TRP A 91 -12.35 2.65 18.28
N ARG A 92 -11.32 2.45 19.12
CA ARG A 92 -10.48 3.55 19.63
C ARG A 92 -9.03 3.32 19.20
N PRO A 93 -8.41 4.25 18.45
CA PRO A 93 -7.01 4.12 18.11
C PRO A 93 -6.13 4.37 19.35
N VAL A 94 -4.92 3.83 19.33
CA VAL A 94 -3.90 4.10 20.37
C VAL A 94 -3.52 5.59 20.36
N TRP A 95 -3.41 6.15 19.15
CA TRP A 95 -3.20 7.55 18.83
C TRP A 95 -3.79 7.78 17.44
N GLY A 96 -4.25 8.98 17.15
CA GLY A 96 -4.87 9.31 15.88
C GLY A 96 -5.49 10.70 15.92
N GLU A 97 -6.09 11.08 14.80
CA GLU A 97 -6.78 12.36 14.65
C GLU A 97 -8.09 12.39 15.46
N ASP A 98 -8.75 11.23 15.58
CA ASP A 98 -9.98 11.04 16.33
C ASP A 98 -9.82 10.07 17.51
N SER A 99 -10.60 10.31 18.57
CA SER A 99 -10.60 9.47 19.77
C SER A 99 -11.48 8.22 19.69
N GLU A 100 -12.38 8.19 18.71
CA GLU A 100 -13.29 7.10 18.36
C GLU A 100 -13.47 7.12 16.85
N ILE A 101 -13.44 5.95 16.23
CA ILE A 101 -13.61 5.78 14.78
C ILE A 101 -14.77 4.81 14.57
N LEU A 102 -15.75 5.23 13.77
CA LEU A 102 -16.86 4.38 13.35
C LEU A 102 -16.42 3.56 12.13
N ASN A 103 -16.56 2.24 12.23
CA ASN A 103 -16.44 1.31 11.12
C ASN A 103 -17.83 0.81 10.76
N GLN A 104 -18.46 1.40 9.75
CA GLN A 104 -19.79 1.02 9.29
C GLN A 104 -19.82 0.85 7.78
N TYR A 105 -20.16 -0.35 7.33
CA TYR A 105 -20.24 -0.67 5.91
C TYR A 105 -21.29 -1.75 5.63
N HIS A 106 -21.71 -1.82 4.37
CA HIS A 106 -22.32 -3.03 3.81
C HIS A 106 -21.30 -3.77 2.95
N SER A 107 -21.41 -5.09 2.87
CA SER A 107 -20.48 -5.92 2.11
C SER A 107 -21.17 -6.83 1.11
N LEU A 108 -20.41 -7.18 0.07
CA LEU A 108 -20.77 -8.19 -0.92
C LEU A 108 -19.55 -9.07 -1.15
N LEU A 109 -19.69 -10.37 -0.91
CA LEU A 109 -18.72 -11.38 -1.31
C LEU A 109 -19.26 -12.10 -2.55
N VAL A 110 -18.48 -12.13 -3.62
CA VAL A 110 -18.82 -12.85 -4.86
C VAL A 110 -17.84 -13.99 -5.03
N GLU A 111 -18.34 -15.24 -5.07
CA GLU A 111 -17.53 -16.43 -5.31
C GLU A 111 -17.52 -16.74 -6.82
N LEU A 112 -16.33 -16.85 -7.39
CA LEU A 112 -16.09 -17.02 -8.82
C LEU A 112 -15.33 -18.31 -9.09
N GLU A 113 -15.69 -18.99 -10.17
CA GLU A 113 -15.00 -20.18 -10.66
C GLU A 113 -14.85 -20.13 -12.17
N GLU A 114 -13.70 -20.53 -12.69
CA GLU A 114 -13.53 -20.71 -14.13
C GLU A 114 -14.39 -21.87 -14.65
N THR A 115 -15.10 -21.63 -15.76
CA THR A 115 -15.93 -22.65 -16.42
C THR A 115 -15.10 -23.70 -17.17
N GLY A 116 -13.86 -23.37 -17.51
CA GLY A 116 -12.89 -24.25 -18.17
C GLY A 116 -11.74 -24.65 -17.25
N ALA A 117 -10.96 -25.65 -17.67
CA ALA A 117 -9.73 -26.01 -16.95
C ALA A 117 -8.76 -24.81 -16.91
N PRO A 118 -8.08 -24.56 -15.78
CA PRO A 118 -7.96 -25.44 -14.61
C PRO A 118 -9.09 -25.35 -13.56
N GLY A 119 -10.15 -24.56 -13.79
CA GLY A 119 -11.28 -24.47 -12.86
C GLY A 119 -10.92 -23.72 -11.57
N ARG A 120 -10.08 -22.68 -11.68
CA ARG A 120 -9.60 -21.91 -10.53
C ARG A 120 -10.74 -21.14 -9.89
N LYS A 121 -10.67 -21.02 -8.58
CA LYS A 121 -11.64 -20.34 -7.71
C LYS A 121 -11.00 -19.13 -7.06
N PHE A 122 -11.73 -18.04 -7.01
CA PHE A 122 -11.36 -16.88 -6.22
C PHE A 122 -12.63 -16.10 -5.86
N GLU A 123 -12.50 -15.15 -4.95
CA GLU A 123 -13.61 -14.35 -4.48
C GLU A 123 -13.26 -12.88 -4.60
N VAL A 124 -14.28 -12.03 -4.74
CA VAL A 124 -14.13 -10.58 -4.64
C VAL A 124 -14.99 -10.10 -3.47
N GLU A 125 -14.35 -9.54 -2.45
CA GLU A 125 -15.01 -8.94 -1.29
C GLU A 125 -15.08 -7.42 -1.49
N PHE A 126 -16.28 -6.86 -1.56
CA PHE A 126 -16.55 -5.43 -1.53
C PHE A 126 -17.01 -5.01 -0.14
N ARG A 127 -16.54 -3.84 0.32
CA ARG A 127 -17.07 -3.11 1.48
C ARG A 127 -17.39 -1.68 1.06
N VAL A 128 -18.64 -1.29 1.21
CA VAL A 128 -19.16 0.02 0.79
C VAL A 128 -19.53 0.83 2.02
N TYR A 129 -18.87 1.97 2.17
CA TYR A 129 -19.07 2.99 3.20
C TYR A 129 -19.81 4.18 2.57
N ASP A 130 -20.27 5.14 3.37
CA ASP A 130 -20.97 6.33 2.85
C ASP A 130 -20.02 7.28 2.10
N ASP A 131 -18.72 7.25 2.44
CA ASP A 131 -17.65 8.11 1.94
C ASP A 131 -16.70 7.41 0.94
N GLY A 132 -16.98 6.17 0.55
CA GLY A 132 -16.17 5.43 -0.38
C GLY A 132 -16.35 3.92 -0.32
N PHE A 133 -15.43 3.19 -0.93
CA PHE A 133 -15.45 1.73 -0.89
C PHE A 133 -14.04 1.14 -0.93
N GLY A 134 -13.94 -0.10 -0.45
CA GLY A 134 -12.78 -0.96 -0.64
C GLY A 134 -13.20 -2.28 -1.27
N PHE A 135 -12.36 -2.87 -2.11
CA PHE A 135 -12.48 -4.28 -2.49
C PHE A 135 -11.15 -5.00 -2.50
N ARG A 136 -11.16 -6.32 -2.35
CA ARG A 136 -9.97 -7.17 -2.48
C ARG A 136 -10.34 -8.53 -3.05
N TYR A 137 -9.31 -9.24 -3.53
CA TYR A 137 -9.44 -10.60 -3.99
C TYR A 137 -9.05 -11.58 -2.89
N LEU A 138 -9.79 -12.68 -2.77
CA LEU A 138 -9.48 -13.78 -1.85
C LEU A 138 -9.25 -15.04 -2.68
N PHE A 139 -8.12 -15.69 -2.44
CA PHE A 139 -7.72 -16.91 -3.13
C PHE A 139 -7.73 -18.06 -2.13
N PRO A 140 -8.77 -18.93 -2.13
CA PRO A 140 -8.83 -20.06 -1.23
C PRO A 140 -7.82 -21.14 -1.62
N GLU A 141 -7.51 -22.02 -0.66
CA GLU A 141 -6.75 -23.24 -0.92
C GLU A 141 -7.50 -24.15 -1.92
N GLN A 142 -6.80 -24.62 -2.95
CA GLN A 142 -7.40 -25.39 -4.04
C GLN A 142 -6.34 -26.16 -4.85
N GLU A 143 -6.76 -27.19 -5.60
CA GLU A 143 -5.86 -27.98 -6.43
C GLU A 143 -5.37 -27.22 -7.67
N GLY A 144 -6.22 -26.38 -8.28
CA GLY A 144 -5.93 -25.67 -9.53
C GLY A 144 -4.99 -24.47 -9.40
N LEU A 145 -4.65 -24.05 -8.16
CA LEU A 145 -3.82 -22.88 -7.89
C LEU A 145 -3.24 -22.96 -6.45
N GLN A 146 -2.00 -23.44 -6.32
CA GLN A 146 -1.31 -23.56 -5.03
C GLN A 146 -0.19 -22.54 -4.89
N GLU A 147 0.77 -22.56 -5.80
CA GLU A 147 1.83 -21.54 -5.90
C GLU A 147 1.40 -20.50 -6.93
N VAL A 148 1.55 -19.22 -6.57
CA VAL A 148 1.08 -18.09 -7.37
C VAL A 148 2.23 -17.13 -7.55
N VAL A 149 2.60 -16.90 -8.81
CA VAL A 149 3.50 -15.82 -9.19
C VAL A 149 2.71 -14.87 -10.07
N ILE A 150 2.36 -13.71 -9.53
CA ILE A 150 1.61 -12.66 -10.22
C ILE A 150 2.61 -11.86 -11.03
N MET A 151 2.35 -11.76 -12.34
CA MET A 151 3.10 -10.94 -13.28
C MET A 151 2.44 -9.58 -13.47
N ASP A 152 1.12 -9.54 -13.49
CA ASP A 152 0.34 -8.31 -13.48
C ASP A 152 -0.98 -8.55 -12.73
N GLU A 153 -1.39 -7.55 -11.97
CA GLU A 153 -2.78 -7.39 -11.54
C GLU A 153 -3.42 -6.38 -12.49
N ASN A 154 -4.53 -6.76 -13.13
CA ASN A 154 -5.22 -5.99 -14.16
C ASN A 154 -6.52 -5.37 -13.61
N THR A 155 -6.44 -4.79 -12.41
CA THR A 155 -7.56 -4.11 -11.76
C THR A 155 -7.78 -2.74 -12.41
N GLU A 156 -8.98 -2.51 -12.92
CA GLU A 156 -9.32 -1.25 -13.57
C GLU A 156 -10.12 -0.30 -12.68
N PHE A 157 -10.02 0.99 -13.01
CA PHE A 157 -10.92 2.04 -12.54
C PHE A 157 -11.28 2.94 -13.74
N ALA A 158 -12.36 2.59 -14.42
CA ALA A 158 -12.83 3.29 -15.61
C ALA A 158 -13.45 4.64 -15.23
N LEU A 159 -12.83 5.73 -15.68
CA LEU A 159 -13.26 7.08 -15.36
C LEU A 159 -14.38 7.51 -16.31
N THR A 160 -15.18 8.47 -15.82
CA THR A 160 -16.31 9.02 -16.58
C THR A 160 -15.95 10.28 -17.39
N GLY A 161 -14.69 10.70 -17.38
CA GLY A 161 -14.24 11.90 -18.08
C GLY A 161 -12.77 12.22 -17.84
N ASP A 162 -12.29 13.24 -18.55
CA ASP A 162 -10.93 13.76 -18.44
C ASP A 162 -10.84 14.77 -17.28
N HIS A 163 -10.72 14.23 -16.07
CA HIS A 163 -10.83 14.98 -14.82
C HIS A 163 -9.51 15.69 -14.45
N LEU A 164 -9.57 16.63 -13.50
CA LEU A 164 -8.38 17.29 -12.97
C LEU A 164 -7.70 16.41 -11.92
N CYS A 165 -6.41 16.14 -12.05
CA CYS A 165 -5.65 15.25 -11.17
C CYS A 165 -4.52 15.98 -10.42
N TRP A 166 -4.27 15.58 -9.17
CA TRP A 166 -3.09 15.91 -8.38
C TRP A 166 -2.29 14.63 -8.13
N TRP A 167 -1.11 14.53 -8.73
CA TRP A 167 -0.39 13.25 -8.83
C TRP A 167 1.13 13.40 -8.71
N GLN A 168 1.79 12.29 -8.36
CA GLN A 168 3.24 12.09 -8.44
C GLN A 168 3.51 10.90 -9.37
N PRO A 169 4.65 10.83 -10.08
CA PRO A 169 4.94 9.70 -10.97
C PRO A 169 4.99 8.39 -10.17
N GLY A 170 4.55 7.30 -10.78
CA GLY A 170 4.60 5.93 -10.25
C GLY A 170 6.03 5.43 -10.17
N ASP A 171 6.77 5.94 -9.19
CA ASP A 171 8.19 5.66 -8.98
C ASP A 171 8.33 4.52 -7.96
N TRP A 172 9.03 3.47 -8.36
CA TRP A 172 9.16 2.24 -7.57
C TRP A 172 10.16 2.36 -6.41
N ASP A 173 10.98 3.41 -6.41
CA ASP A 173 12.01 3.61 -5.39
C ASP A 173 11.73 4.76 -4.42
N ILE A 174 10.86 5.71 -4.75
CA ILE A 174 10.77 6.96 -3.99
C ILE A 174 9.42 7.70 -4.13
N TYR A 175 9.01 8.40 -3.07
CA TYR A 175 7.81 9.27 -3.06
C TYR A 175 8.14 10.77 -3.00
N GLU A 176 9.42 11.14 -3.05
CA GLU A 176 9.93 12.52 -2.85
C GLU A 176 9.83 13.40 -4.12
N HIS A 177 8.76 13.25 -4.90
CA HIS A 177 8.46 14.07 -6.07
C HIS A 177 7.59 15.28 -5.69
N LEU A 178 7.67 16.37 -6.44
CA LEU A 178 6.64 17.43 -6.33
C LEU A 178 5.37 16.99 -7.05
N TYR A 179 4.21 17.27 -6.43
CA TYR A 179 2.91 17.04 -7.05
C TYR A 179 2.76 17.85 -8.34
N GLN A 180 2.21 17.19 -9.35
CA GLN A 180 1.77 17.80 -10.60
C GLN A 180 0.26 18.06 -10.55
N THR A 181 -0.21 19.02 -11.34
CA THR A 181 -1.64 19.30 -11.51
C THR A 181 -1.95 19.41 -13.00
N THR A 182 -2.65 18.41 -13.53
CA THR A 182 -2.94 18.30 -14.96
C THR A 182 -4.33 17.69 -15.16
N ARG A 183 -4.86 17.72 -16.38
CA ARG A 183 -5.93 16.79 -16.74
C ARG A 183 -5.40 15.35 -16.78
N PHE A 184 -6.29 14.36 -16.65
CA PHE A 184 -5.93 12.95 -16.70
C PHE A 184 -5.21 12.59 -18.01
N SER A 185 -5.73 13.06 -19.14
CA SER A 185 -5.16 12.84 -20.47
C SER A 185 -3.76 13.45 -20.66
N GLU A 186 -3.40 14.43 -19.84
CA GLU A 186 -2.13 15.16 -19.89
C GLU A 186 -1.04 14.54 -19.01
N ILE A 187 -1.34 13.50 -18.21
CA ILE A 187 -0.36 12.87 -17.30
C ILE A 187 0.79 12.24 -18.10
N ASP A 188 2.02 12.66 -17.82
CA ASP A 188 3.24 12.08 -18.40
C ASP A 188 4.28 11.87 -17.30
N ALA A 189 4.16 10.74 -16.60
CA ALA A 189 5.07 10.36 -15.52
C ALA A 189 6.48 10.03 -16.04
N LEU A 190 6.58 9.50 -17.27
CA LEU A 190 7.86 9.14 -17.89
C LEU A 190 8.74 10.37 -18.14
N ALA A 191 8.16 11.55 -18.34
CA ALA A 191 8.90 12.81 -18.41
C ALA A 191 9.67 13.14 -17.11
N LEU A 192 9.28 12.56 -15.97
CA LEU A 192 9.89 12.79 -14.65
C LEU A 192 10.97 11.75 -14.28
N ARG A 193 11.26 10.76 -15.13
CA ARG A 193 12.18 9.66 -14.82
C ARG A 193 13.66 10.00 -14.65
N ASN A 194 14.08 11.22 -15.03
CA ASN A 194 15.48 11.66 -15.01
C ASN A 194 15.68 12.86 -14.06
N GLN A 195 14.83 13.03 -13.05
CA GLN A 195 14.98 14.09 -12.06
C GLN A 195 16.21 13.87 -11.17
N PRO A 196 16.89 14.93 -10.70
CA PRO A 196 18.07 14.82 -9.86
C PRO A 196 17.69 14.52 -8.38
N ILE A 197 17.05 13.38 -8.15
CA ILE A 197 16.69 12.87 -6.81
C ILE A 197 17.56 11.66 -6.44
N ALA A 198 17.58 11.30 -5.16
CA ALA A 198 18.57 10.36 -4.60
C ALA A 198 18.58 8.98 -5.28
N GLN A 199 17.39 8.48 -5.63
CA GLN A 199 17.16 7.28 -6.45
C GLN A 199 15.80 7.43 -7.14
N THR A 200 15.63 6.84 -8.33
CA THR A 200 14.36 6.90 -9.07
C THR A 200 14.28 5.76 -10.07
N TYR A 201 13.12 5.13 -10.15
CA TYR A 201 12.79 4.16 -11.19
C TYR A 201 11.32 4.29 -11.58
N ILE A 202 11.08 4.93 -12.73
CA ILE A 202 9.74 5.15 -13.30
C ILE A 202 9.65 4.37 -14.62
N PRO A 203 9.23 3.09 -14.59
CA PRO A 203 9.23 2.24 -15.78
C PRO A 203 8.02 2.48 -16.68
N GLU A 204 6.92 2.95 -16.11
CA GLU A 204 5.62 3.05 -16.78
C GLU A 204 5.06 4.47 -16.70
N ASN A 205 4.14 4.82 -17.60
CA ASN A 205 3.32 6.02 -17.43
C ASN A 205 2.24 5.75 -16.36
N ALA A 206 2.68 5.67 -15.12
CA ALA A 206 1.86 5.39 -13.95
C ALA A 206 1.98 6.52 -12.92
N VAL A 207 1.07 6.55 -11.95
CA VAL A 207 1.10 7.49 -10.82
C VAL A 207 1.13 6.74 -9.49
N ASN A 208 1.78 7.33 -8.49
CA ASN A 208 1.74 6.80 -7.13
C ASN A 208 0.36 7.01 -6.50
N THR A 209 0.00 6.14 -5.55
CA THR A 209 -1.19 6.30 -4.73
C THR A 209 -0.82 6.82 -3.32
N PRO A 210 -1.67 7.61 -2.64
CA PRO A 210 -2.99 8.07 -3.09
C PRO A 210 -2.89 9.10 -4.23
N VAL A 211 -3.63 8.87 -5.32
CA VAL A 211 -3.83 9.88 -6.38
C VAL A 211 -5.20 10.50 -6.18
N THR A 212 -5.25 11.83 -6.16
CA THR A 212 -6.48 12.59 -5.95
C THR A 212 -6.92 13.25 -7.24
N MET A 213 -8.21 13.32 -7.48
CA MET A 213 -8.77 14.01 -8.63
C MET A 213 -10.10 14.69 -8.30
N LYS A 214 -10.45 15.69 -9.11
CA LYS A 214 -11.74 16.36 -9.10
C LYS A 214 -12.44 16.14 -10.43
N THR A 215 -13.63 15.55 -10.38
CA THR A 215 -14.44 15.31 -11.57
C THR A 215 -15.05 16.61 -12.09
N ASP A 216 -15.39 16.64 -13.37
CA ASP A 216 -16.14 17.78 -13.94
C ASP A 216 -17.55 17.92 -13.35
N SER A 217 -18.13 16.84 -12.81
CA SER A 217 -19.38 16.87 -12.03
C SER A 217 -19.20 17.45 -10.61
N GLY A 218 -17.97 17.68 -10.17
CA GLY A 218 -17.65 18.34 -8.90
C GLY A 218 -17.30 17.40 -7.74
N LEU A 219 -17.32 16.08 -7.94
CA LEU A 219 -16.87 15.11 -6.94
C LEU A 219 -15.35 15.13 -6.80
N TYR A 220 -14.88 14.86 -5.59
CA TYR A 220 -13.49 14.59 -5.27
C TYR A 220 -13.32 13.08 -5.09
N LEU A 221 -12.33 12.51 -5.76
CA LEU A 221 -12.01 11.08 -5.70
C LEU A 221 -10.56 10.92 -5.25
N ALA A 222 -10.28 9.96 -4.37
CA ALA A 222 -8.93 9.54 -4.05
C ALA A 222 -8.79 8.03 -4.19
N PHE A 223 -7.84 7.58 -5.01
CA PHE A 223 -7.59 6.17 -5.30
C PHE A 223 -6.35 5.72 -4.54
N HIS A 224 -6.48 4.66 -3.75
CA HIS A 224 -5.40 4.15 -2.92
C HIS A 224 -5.57 2.66 -2.60
N GLU A 225 -4.74 2.15 -1.71
CA GLU A 225 -4.86 0.80 -1.15
C GLU A 225 -4.79 0.81 0.38
N ALA A 226 -5.19 -0.30 1.01
CA ALA A 226 -5.11 -0.48 2.45
C ALA A 226 -4.70 -1.92 2.80
N ALA A 227 -4.08 -2.13 3.96
CA ALA A 227 -3.57 -3.42 4.41
C ALA A 227 -2.57 -4.08 3.44
N LEU A 228 -1.57 -3.31 2.98
CA LEU A 228 -0.47 -3.81 2.15
C LEU A 228 0.47 -4.71 2.98
N TYR A 229 0.20 -6.01 2.97
CA TYR A 229 0.99 -7.04 3.63
C TYR A 229 1.34 -8.16 2.66
N ASP A 230 2.58 -8.66 2.69
CA ASP A 230 3.06 -9.79 1.87
C ASP A 230 2.75 -9.65 0.36
N TYR A 231 2.65 -8.43 -0.14
CA TYR A 231 2.24 -8.08 -1.50
C TYR A 231 3.03 -6.84 -1.97
N ALA A 232 3.13 -6.63 -3.29
CA ALA A 232 3.81 -5.45 -3.84
C ALA A 232 2.91 -4.20 -3.80
N GLY A 233 3.51 -3.04 -3.56
CA GLY A 233 2.80 -1.76 -3.60
C GLY A 233 2.20 -1.48 -4.98
N MET A 234 1.07 -0.78 -5.00
CA MET A 234 0.30 -0.46 -6.20
C MET A 234 0.54 0.99 -6.65
N THR A 235 1.02 1.12 -7.89
CA THR A 235 0.89 2.34 -8.70
C THR A 235 -0.30 2.20 -9.66
N LEU A 236 -0.69 3.28 -10.34
CA LEU A 236 -1.80 3.26 -11.30
C LEU A 236 -1.33 3.70 -12.69
N LYS A 237 -1.22 2.75 -13.62
CA LYS A 237 -0.98 2.98 -15.06
C LYS A 237 -2.09 3.86 -15.64
N VAL A 238 -1.70 4.81 -16.48
CA VAL A 238 -2.59 5.78 -17.13
C VAL A 238 -2.95 5.27 -18.53
N ASP A 239 -4.18 4.79 -18.72
CA ASP A 239 -4.74 4.55 -20.04
C ASP A 239 -5.50 5.80 -20.52
N LYS A 240 -4.80 6.63 -21.30
CA LYS A 240 -5.33 7.88 -21.85
C LYS A 240 -6.39 7.67 -22.92
N GLU A 241 -6.35 6.55 -23.63
CA GLU A 241 -7.23 6.28 -24.76
C GLU A 241 -8.63 5.91 -24.26
N ASN A 242 -8.68 5.10 -23.20
CA ASN A 242 -9.94 4.62 -22.61
C ASN A 242 -10.33 5.36 -21.33
N LEU A 243 -9.54 6.35 -20.88
CA LEU A 243 -9.74 7.11 -19.66
C LEU A 243 -9.92 6.20 -18.43
N LYS A 244 -8.92 5.37 -18.14
CA LYS A 244 -8.96 4.49 -16.97
C LYS A 244 -7.61 4.38 -16.28
N TRP A 245 -7.67 4.18 -14.97
CA TRP A 245 -6.53 3.66 -14.23
C TRP A 245 -6.48 2.14 -14.39
N VAL A 246 -5.28 1.58 -14.44
CA VAL A 246 -5.04 0.14 -14.32
C VAL A 246 -3.99 -0.06 -13.24
N SER A 247 -4.19 -1.01 -12.32
CA SER A 247 -3.17 -1.32 -11.31
C SER A 247 -1.84 -1.69 -11.95
N GLU A 248 -0.75 -1.17 -11.39
CA GLU A 248 0.62 -1.55 -11.75
C GLU A 248 1.40 -1.79 -10.47
N LEU A 249 1.61 -3.06 -10.17
CA LEU A 249 2.35 -3.47 -8.99
C LEU A 249 3.85 -3.21 -9.19
N VAL A 250 4.54 -2.87 -8.11
CA VAL A 250 5.99 -2.69 -8.12
C VAL A 250 6.68 -4.05 -8.24
N GLY A 251 7.38 -4.27 -9.35
CA GLY A 251 7.96 -5.57 -9.69
C GLY A 251 9.37 -5.78 -9.17
N ALA A 252 9.85 -7.02 -9.23
CA ALA A 252 11.26 -7.36 -9.14
C ALA A 252 11.92 -7.34 -10.53
N ALA A 253 13.25 -7.41 -10.56
CA ALA A 253 14.03 -7.37 -11.81
C ALA A 253 13.77 -8.55 -12.77
N ASP A 254 13.21 -9.67 -12.28
CA ASP A 254 12.79 -10.79 -13.12
C ASP A 254 11.38 -10.62 -13.71
N GLY A 255 10.74 -9.48 -13.42
CA GLY A 255 9.39 -9.13 -13.85
C GLY A 255 8.28 -9.63 -12.95
N SER A 256 8.55 -10.53 -12.00
CA SER A 256 7.53 -10.96 -11.04
C SER A 256 7.12 -9.79 -10.13
N LYS A 257 5.83 -9.72 -9.79
CA LYS A 257 5.32 -8.67 -8.89
C LYS A 257 5.07 -9.20 -7.49
N VAL A 258 4.48 -10.40 -7.42
CA VAL A 258 4.17 -11.07 -6.16
C VAL A 258 4.41 -12.55 -6.31
N THR A 259 5.16 -13.14 -5.39
CA THR A 259 5.30 -14.59 -5.23
C THR A 259 4.65 -14.99 -3.91
N THR A 260 3.63 -15.85 -3.97
CA THR A 260 2.84 -16.25 -2.81
C THR A 260 2.22 -17.65 -2.99
N ARG A 261 1.44 -18.10 -2.02
CA ARG A 261 0.74 -19.39 -2.01
C ARG A 261 -0.68 -19.23 -1.49
N THR A 262 -1.61 -20.04 -2.00
CA THR A 262 -2.97 -20.11 -1.43
C THR A 262 -2.96 -20.83 -0.06
N PRO A 263 -3.81 -20.41 0.89
CA PRO A 263 -4.74 -19.28 0.80
C PRO A 263 -4.06 -17.92 1.05
N PHE A 264 -4.46 -16.90 0.29
CA PHE A 264 -4.03 -15.51 0.51
C PHE A 264 -5.13 -14.53 0.06
N HIS A 265 -4.94 -13.24 0.36
CA HIS A 265 -5.76 -12.16 -0.18
C HIS A 265 -4.86 -11.02 -0.65
N THR A 266 -5.35 -10.23 -1.60
CA THR A 266 -4.68 -8.98 -1.98
C THR A 266 -4.92 -7.92 -0.90
N PRO A 267 -4.10 -6.86 -0.85
CA PRO A 267 -4.48 -5.63 -0.19
C PRO A 267 -5.81 -5.11 -0.74
N TRP A 268 -6.47 -4.25 0.02
CA TRP A 268 -7.68 -3.56 -0.43
C TRP A 268 -7.33 -2.54 -1.50
N ARG A 269 -8.19 -2.40 -2.51
CA ARG A 269 -8.19 -1.32 -3.49
C ARG A 269 -9.32 -0.40 -3.10
N THR A 270 -9.02 0.89 -2.93
CA THR A 270 -9.91 1.83 -2.27
C THR A 270 -10.16 3.06 -3.14
N VAL A 271 -11.39 3.55 -3.08
CA VAL A 271 -11.76 4.84 -3.66
C VAL A 271 -12.58 5.60 -2.64
N GLN A 272 -12.04 6.71 -2.15
CA GLN A 272 -12.79 7.68 -1.37
C GLN A 272 -13.56 8.59 -2.34
N ILE A 273 -14.82 8.89 -2.04
CA ILE A 273 -15.73 9.65 -2.90
C ILE A 273 -16.41 10.73 -2.06
N ALA A 274 -16.12 11.99 -2.38
CA ALA A 274 -16.52 13.14 -1.57
C ALA A 274 -17.11 14.28 -2.42
N GLU A 275 -17.99 15.07 -1.82
CA GLU A 275 -18.52 16.31 -2.42
C GLU A 275 -17.62 17.52 -2.13
N ARG A 276 -16.89 17.50 -1.00
CA ARG A 276 -15.90 18.53 -0.64
C ARG A 276 -14.53 17.89 -0.46
N ALA A 277 -13.49 18.61 -0.83
CA ALA A 277 -12.11 18.16 -0.63
C ALA A 277 -11.78 17.81 0.85
N GLY A 278 -12.38 18.54 1.80
CA GLY A 278 -12.21 18.28 3.23
C GLY A 278 -12.75 16.92 3.68
N ASP A 279 -13.78 16.39 3.02
CA ASP A 279 -14.39 15.13 3.41
C ASP A 279 -13.47 13.93 3.06
N LEU A 280 -12.53 14.10 2.10
CA LEU A 280 -11.48 13.10 1.86
C LEU A 280 -10.52 12.97 3.06
N ILE A 281 -10.29 14.07 3.78
CA ILE A 281 -9.40 14.12 4.96
C ILE A 281 -10.10 13.52 6.18
N GLU A 282 -11.40 13.78 6.34
CA GLU A 282 -12.21 13.31 7.46
C GLU A 282 -12.58 11.81 7.36
N SER A 283 -12.27 11.17 6.23
CA SER A 283 -12.60 9.76 5.97
C SER A 283 -11.68 8.80 6.71
N HIS A 284 -12.27 7.80 7.37
CA HIS A 284 -11.55 6.72 8.06
C HIS A 284 -11.46 5.42 7.24
N LEU A 285 -11.80 5.46 5.94
CA LEU A 285 -11.87 4.29 5.06
C LEU A 285 -10.60 3.42 5.14
N ILE A 286 -9.42 4.04 5.02
CA ILE A 286 -8.15 3.32 4.99
C ILE A 286 -7.90 2.57 6.30
N VAL A 287 -8.05 3.22 7.45
CA VAL A 287 -7.80 2.57 8.76
C VAL A 287 -8.85 1.50 9.10
N ASN A 288 -10.11 1.67 8.67
CA ASN A 288 -11.18 0.70 8.89
C ASN A 288 -11.01 -0.60 8.07
N LEU A 289 -10.23 -0.56 6.99
CA LEU A 289 -9.92 -1.72 6.15
C LEU A 289 -8.69 -2.51 6.63
N ASN A 290 -7.98 -2.02 7.65
CA ASN A 290 -6.87 -2.75 8.26
C ASN A 290 -7.33 -3.71 9.35
N GLU A 291 -6.54 -4.74 9.59
CA GLU A 291 -6.77 -5.67 10.70
C GLU A 291 -6.67 -4.93 12.05
N PRO A 292 -7.47 -5.32 13.07
CA PRO A 292 -7.36 -4.76 14.41
C PRO A 292 -5.94 -4.88 14.98
N ASN A 293 -5.61 -3.97 15.91
CA ASN A 293 -4.33 -3.98 16.61
C ASN A 293 -3.99 -5.37 17.18
N LYS A 294 -2.82 -5.91 16.81
CA LYS A 294 -2.32 -7.21 17.27
C LYS A 294 -1.44 -7.13 18.53
N LEU A 295 -1.10 -5.93 19.00
CA LEU A 295 -0.30 -5.73 20.22
C LEU A 295 -1.17 -5.82 21.47
N GLU A 296 -0.82 -6.72 22.40
CA GLU A 296 -1.54 -6.89 23.69
C GLU A 296 -1.41 -5.67 24.61
N ASN A 297 -0.26 -4.98 24.56
CA ASN A 297 0.02 -3.81 25.39
C ASN A 297 0.54 -2.66 24.53
N THR A 298 -0.19 -1.55 24.54
CA THR A 298 0.11 -0.32 23.80
C THR A 298 0.40 0.87 24.72
N ALA A 299 0.44 0.66 26.05
CA ALA A 299 0.64 1.73 27.02
C ALA A 299 1.98 2.45 26.89
N TRP A 300 2.97 1.81 26.26
CA TRP A 300 4.31 2.37 25.98
C TRP A 300 4.37 3.24 24.72
N ILE A 301 3.37 3.16 23.84
CA ILE A 301 3.29 3.98 22.63
C ILE A 301 2.78 5.37 23.01
N LYS A 302 3.58 6.41 22.75
CA LYS A 302 3.29 7.79 23.12
C LYS A 302 3.64 8.76 21.99
N PRO A 303 2.68 9.59 21.51
CA PRO A 303 3.01 10.72 20.64
C PRO A 303 4.06 11.62 21.27
N THR A 304 5.09 11.97 20.50
CA THR A 304 6.28 12.63 21.03
C THR A 304 6.72 13.76 20.10
N LYS A 305 6.91 14.96 20.67
CA LYS A 305 7.59 16.07 19.98
C LYS A 305 9.10 15.94 20.19
N TYR A 306 9.90 16.29 19.19
CA TYR A 306 11.35 16.19 19.28
C TYR A 306 12.05 17.33 18.53
N ILE A 307 13.33 17.51 18.83
CA ILE A 307 14.31 18.26 18.01
C ILE A 307 15.46 17.31 17.65
N GLY A 308 16.40 17.70 16.79
CA GLY A 308 17.55 16.83 16.56
C GLY A 308 18.77 17.49 15.95
N ILE A 309 19.91 16.85 16.17
CA ILE A 309 21.09 17.01 15.32
C ILE A 309 20.74 16.32 14.00
N TRP A 310 20.30 17.15 13.05
CA TRP A 310 19.75 16.70 11.78
C TRP A 310 19.91 17.78 10.70
N TRP A 311 19.25 18.92 10.92
CA TRP A 311 19.14 19.98 9.92
C TRP A 311 20.48 20.62 9.55
N GLU A 312 21.43 20.65 10.50
CA GLU A 312 22.77 21.18 10.25
C GLU A 312 23.56 20.39 9.21
N MET A 313 23.30 19.09 9.05
CA MET A 313 23.92 18.27 8.01
C MET A 313 23.30 18.53 6.63
N HIS A 314 21.98 18.71 6.56
CA HIS A 314 21.29 19.08 5.30
C HIS A 314 21.65 20.49 4.81
N LEU A 315 22.02 21.39 5.73
CA LEU A 315 22.51 22.74 5.40
C LEU A 315 24.03 22.80 5.19
N GLU A 316 24.74 21.66 5.19
CA GLU A 316 26.20 21.56 5.07
C GLU A 316 26.99 22.38 6.11
N LYS A 317 26.35 22.69 7.25
CA LYS A 317 26.99 23.36 8.40
C LYS A 317 27.76 22.36 9.26
N ALA A 318 27.29 21.13 9.28
CA ALA A 318 27.94 19.97 9.88
C ALA A 318 27.91 18.81 8.88
N ALA A 319 28.55 17.70 9.23
CA ALA A 319 28.51 16.45 8.49
C ALA A 319 28.09 15.30 9.40
N TRP A 320 27.60 14.22 8.79
CA TRP A 320 27.31 12.99 9.51
C TRP A 320 28.59 12.22 9.89
N ASP A 321 29.65 12.33 9.09
CA ASP A 321 30.89 11.59 9.31
C ASP A 321 31.92 12.38 10.13
N LEU A 322 32.76 11.64 10.86
CA LEU A 322 33.85 12.19 11.64
C LEU A 322 35.02 12.70 10.76
N ALA A 323 35.27 12.02 9.63
CA ALA A 323 36.43 12.27 8.77
C ALA A 323 36.43 13.67 8.13
N SER A 324 35.26 14.26 7.93
CA SER A 324 35.05 15.61 7.40
C SER A 324 35.63 16.73 8.28
N GLY A 325 35.88 16.45 9.57
CA GLY A 325 36.29 17.43 10.57
C GLY A 325 35.17 18.42 10.96
N LYS A 326 33.93 18.18 10.54
CA LYS A 326 32.74 18.98 10.88
C LYS A 326 31.61 18.13 11.46
N HIS A 327 31.97 17.08 12.19
CA HIS A 327 31.01 16.12 12.72
C HIS A 327 29.93 16.80 13.59
N GLY A 328 28.66 16.58 13.26
CA GLY A 328 27.52 17.15 13.97
C GLY A 328 27.23 16.43 15.30
N ALA A 329 27.25 15.09 15.29
CA ALA A 329 26.92 14.26 16.44
C ALA A 329 28.08 14.11 17.42
N THR A 330 28.47 15.21 18.05
CA THR A 330 29.42 15.19 19.17
C THR A 330 28.68 15.14 20.51
N THR A 331 29.32 14.60 21.54
CA THR A 331 28.78 14.58 22.91
C THR A 331 28.43 15.98 23.41
N GLU A 332 29.28 16.97 23.12
CA GLU A 332 29.06 18.37 23.51
C GLU A 332 27.82 18.95 22.81
N ASN A 333 27.71 18.76 21.50
CA ASN A 333 26.57 19.27 20.74
C ASN A 333 25.26 18.62 21.19
N ALA A 334 25.26 17.29 21.39
CA ALA A 334 24.09 16.58 21.88
C ALA A 334 23.62 17.11 23.24
N LYS A 335 24.53 17.34 24.19
CA LYS A 335 24.19 17.95 25.49
C LYS A 335 23.57 19.34 25.33
N ARG A 336 24.09 20.17 24.41
CA ARG A 336 23.52 21.50 24.10
C ARG A 336 22.10 21.42 23.57
N TYR A 337 21.81 20.48 22.66
CA TYR A 337 20.45 20.27 22.16
C TYR A 337 19.53 19.73 23.26
N ILE A 338 19.99 18.80 24.09
CA ILE A 338 19.24 18.29 25.24
C ILE A 338 18.90 19.42 26.22
N ASP A 339 19.85 20.30 26.54
CA ASP A 339 19.60 21.45 27.42
C ASP A 339 18.52 22.38 26.84
N PHE A 340 18.57 22.63 25.52
CA PHE A 340 17.52 23.40 24.84
C PHE A 340 16.16 22.68 24.87
N ALA A 341 16.12 21.37 24.58
CA ALA A 341 14.89 20.58 24.63
C ALA A 341 14.25 20.63 26.03
N ALA A 342 15.05 20.39 27.07
CA ALA A 342 14.62 20.44 28.46
C ALA A 342 14.10 21.83 28.86
N ALA A 343 14.81 22.90 28.49
CA ALA A 343 14.40 24.28 28.77
C ALA A 343 13.08 24.67 28.09
N ASN A 344 12.68 23.99 27.01
CA ASN A 344 11.48 24.27 26.23
C ASN A 344 10.40 23.18 26.37
N GLY A 345 10.56 22.22 27.29
CA GLY A 345 9.58 21.16 27.50
C GLY A 345 9.39 20.23 26.29
N ILE A 346 10.46 19.99 25.53
CA ILE A 346 10.48 19.05 24.40
C ILE A 346 11.04 17.71 24.93
N PRO A 347 10.24 16.64 24.93
CA PRO A 347 10.58 15.41 25.66
C PRO A 347 11.56 14.50 24.94
N ALA A 348 11.96 14.81 23.71
CA ALA A 348 12.83 13.93 22.94
C ALA A 348 13.82 14.65 22.01
N PHE A 349 14.91 13.94 21.70
CA PHE A 349 16.03 14.42 20.91
C PHE A 349 16.54 13.35 19.95
N LEU A 350 16.52 13.63 18.63
CA LEU A 350 17.09 12.78 17.59
C LEU A 350 18.57 13.11 17.37
N VAL A 351 19.39 12.09 17.13
CA VAL A 351 20.77 12.26 16.69
C VAL A 351 21.05 11.39 15.45
N GLU A 352 21.43 12.02 14.35
CA GLU A 352 21.99 11.32 13.19
C GLU A 352 23.50 11.52 13.11
N GLY A 353 24.23 10.56 12.54
CA GLY A 353 25.69 10.62 12.47
C GLY A 353 26.40 10.02 13.69
N TRP A 354 25.66 9.48 14.67
CA TRP A 354 26.27 9.05 15.94
C TRP A 354 27.16 7.80 15.83
N ASN A 355 26.85 6.89 14.91
CA ASN A 355 27.49 5.59 14.71
C ASN A 355 28.53 5.59 13.58
N ASN A 356 29.50 4.68 13.59
CA ASN A 356 30.48 4.58 12.50
C ASN A 356 29.81 4.21 11.15
N GLY A 357 30.39 4.66 10.03
CA GLY A 357 30.01 4.23 8.67
C GLY A 357 29.59 5.35 7.71
N TRP A 358 29.37 6.56 8.22
CA TRP A 358 28.86 7.70 7.45
C TRP A 358 29.82 8.24 6.40
N GLU A 359 31.07 7.78 6.32
CA GLU A 359 31.99 8.19 5.26
C GLU A 359 31.57 7.68 3.87
N LYS A 360 30.75 6.61 3.80
CA LYS A 360 30.43 5.89 2.55
C LYS A 360 28.92 5.71 2.31
N TRP A 361 28.07 6.34 3.10
CA TRP A 361 26.64 6.05 3.08
C TRP A 361 25.89 6.42 1.79
N ARG A 362 26.43 7.36 1.00
CA ARG A 362 25.81 7.79 -0.27
C ARG A 362 26.40 7.13 -1.52
N GLU A 363 27.61 6.59 -1.47
CA GLU A 363 28.35 6.19 -2.67
C GLU A 363 29.26 4.98 -2.42
N GLY A 364 29.55 4.23 -3.48
CA GLY A 364 30.46 3.07 -3.43
C GLY A 364 29.82 1.83 -2.82
N GLN A 365 30.62 1.04 -2.09
CA GLN A 365 30.12 -0.17 -1.43
C GLN A 365 29.43 0.20 -0.12
N ARG A 366 28.10 0.13 -0.12
CA ARG A 366 27.23 0.49 1.02
C ARG A 366 26.88 -0.69 1.94
N GLU A 367 27.04 -1.92 1.46
CA GLU A 367 26.76 -3.11 2.27
C GLU A 367 27.74 -3.23 3.44
N GLY A 368 27.23 -3.46 4.65
CA GLY A 368 28.03 -3.66 5.85
C GLY A 368 28.75 -2.42 6.41
N ILE A 369 28.41 -1.20 5.95
CA ILE A 369 29.07 0.02 6.44
C ILE A 369 28.60 0.45 7.83
N PHE A 370 27.37 0.10 8.20
CA PHE A 370 26.78 0.36 9.50
C PHE A 370 26.70 -0.95 10.30
N ASP A 371 27.11 -0.90 11.57
CA ASP A 371 26.91 -1.98 12.54
C ASP A 371 25.76 -1.68 13.53
N PHE A 372 25.19 -0.46 13.45
CA PHE A 372 24.15 0.11 14.30
C PHE A 372 24.43 0.13 15.81
N VAL A 373 25.67 -0.16 16.24
CA VAL A 373 26.01 -0.26 17.67
C VAL A 373 27.25 0.50 18.09
N THR A 374 28.19 0.76 17.18
CA THR A 374 29.46 1.38 17.53
C THR A 374 29.40 2.89 17.29
N PRO A 375 29.45 3.72 18.34
CA PRO A 375 29.50 5.17 18.17
C PRO A 375 30.86 5.65 17.63
N TYR A 376 30.89 6.83 17.02
CA TYR A 376 32.15 7.54 16.75
C TYR A 376 32.87 7.92 18.05
N ALA A 377 34.18 8.14 17.95
CA ALA A 377 35.05 8.39 19.10
C ALA A 377 34.72 9.66 19.90
N ASP A 378 34.02 10.62 19.30
CA ASP A 378 33.59 11.88 19.92
C ASP A 378 32.12 11.86 20.40
N PHE A 379 31.45 10.71 20.31
CA PHE A 379 30.08 10.50 20.75
C PHE A 379 29.98 9.43 21.85
N ASP A 380 29.83 9.87 23.10
CA ASP A 380 29.52 9.00 24.24
C ASP A 380 28.02 8.73 24.30
N LEU A 381 27.55 7.71 23.56
CA LEU A 381 26.14 7.36 23.47
C LEU A 381 25.51 7.15 24.86
N ALA A 382 26.13 6.33 25.71
CA ALA A 382 25.60 6.03 27.03
C ALA A 382 25.54 7.29 27.91
N GLY A 383 26.59 8.13 27.88
CA GLY A 383 26.62 9.39 28.61
C GLY A 383 25.61 10.42 28.10
N VAL A 384 25.33 10.46 26.80
CA VAL A 384 24.29 11.32 26.20
C VAL A 384 22.89 10.87 26.62
N VAL A 385 22.61 9.56 26.57
CA VAL A 385 21.33 8.99 27.01
C VAL A 385 21.08 9.29 28.49
N GLU A 386 22.09 9.07 29.33
CA GLU A 386 22.00 9.36 30.77
C GLU A 386 21.76 10.86 31.03
N TYR A 387 22.50 11.74 30.34
CA TYR A 387 22.34 13.18 30.47
C TYR A 387 20.95 13.67 30.04
N GLY A 388 20.39 13.07 28.98
CA GLY A 388 19.02 13.27 28.53
C GLY A 388 18.01 12.85 29.59
N ARG A 389 18.18 11.65 30.14
CA ARG A 389 17.31 11.10 31.19
C ARG A 389 17.28 11.98 32.44
N GLU A 390 18.42 12.51 32.89
CA GLU A 390 18.51 13.46 34.01
C GLU A 390 17.70 14.75 33.77
N ARG A 391 17.45 15.11 32.51
CA ARG A 391 16.74 16.31 32.07
C ARG A 391 15.33 16.06 31.56
N GLY A 392 14.87 14.81 31.63
CA GLY A 392 13.55 14.42 31.11
C GLY A 392 13.44 14.48 29.59
N VAL A 393 14.56 14.27 28.88
CA VAL A 393 14.64 14.25 27.41
C VAL A 393 15.12 12.86 26.96
N SER A 394 14.26 12.10 26.30
CA SER A 394 14.59 10.79 25.76
C SER A 394 15.32 10.88 24.42
N LEU A 395 16.35 10.05 24.22
CA LEU A 395 16.99 9.96 22.92
C LEU A 395 16.08 9.22 21.93
N ILE A 396 16.04 9.68 20.68
CA ILE A 396 15.53 8.97 19.52
C ILE A 396 16.74 8.47 18.75
N GLY A 397 16.83 7.15 18.59
CA GLY A 397 17.90 6.51 17.83
C GLY A 397 17.77 6.75 16.33
N HIS A 398 18.83 6.43 15.59
CA HIS A 398 18.84 6.51 14.14
C HIS A 398 19.53 5.29 13.52
N HIS A 399 18.81 4.58 12.65
CA HIS A 399 19.29 3.47 11.84
C HIS A 399 19.10 3.78 10.34
N GLU A 400 20.03 4.51 9.74
CA GLU A 400 20.12 4.61 8.27
C GLU A 400 20.76 3.33 7.72
N THR A 401 20.11 2.69 6.76
CA THR A 401 20.56 1.41 6.19
C THR A 401 21.39 1.58 4.93
N ALA A 402 21.34 2.76 4.31
CA ALA A 402 21.90 3.01 2.99
C ALA A 402 21.45 1.95 1.97
N GLY A 403 20.17 1.57 2.02
CA GLY A 403 19.55 0.55 1.16
C GLY A 403 19.97 -0.90 1.43
N ALA A 404 20.86 -1.16 2.39
CA ALA A 404 21.38 -2.49 2.71
C ALA A 404 20.49 -3.26 3.71
N VAL A 405 19.33 -3.69 3.22
CA VAL A 405 18.24 -4.24 4.05
C VAL A 405 18.64 -5.55 4.72
N SER A 406 19.24 -6.50 3.97
CA SER A 406 19.66 -7.78 4.55
C SER A 406 20.75 -7.63 5.61
N THR A 407 21.61 -6.61 5.48
CA THR A 407 22.61 -6.28 6.52
C THR A 407 21.91 -5.77 7.77
N TYR A 408 20.91 -4.90 7.60
CA TYR A 408 20.15 -4.37 8.72
C TYR A 408 19.39 -5.48 9.46
N GLU A 409 18.70 -6.37 8.75
CA GLU A 409 18.01 -7.53 9.36
C GLU A 409 18.93 -8.40 10.21
N GLN A 410 20.13 -8.72 9.72
CA GLN A 410 21.10 -9.53 10.46
C GLN A 410 21.57 -8.86 11.76
N GLN A 411 21.50 -7.53 11.85
CA GLN A 411 21.99 -6.74 12.97
C GLN A 411 20.85 -6.19 13.84
N MET A 412 19.60 -6.33 13.40
CA MET A 412 18.43 -5.67 13.98
C MET A 412 18.23 -6.03 15.47
N ASP A 413 18.30 -7.30 15.82
CA ASP A 413 18.19 -7.75 17.22
C ASP A 413 19.28 -7.14 18.11
N THR A 414 20.52 -7.09 17.61
CA THR A 414 21.65 -6.54 18.37
C THR A 414 21.51 -5.02 18.53
N ALA A 415 21.09 -4.32 17.48
CA ALA A 415 20.86 -2.89 17.48
C ALA A 415 19.70 -2.49 18.43
N PHE A 416 18.60 -3.23 18.39
CA PHE A 416 17.47 -3.00 19.30
C PHE A 416 17.78 -3.40 20.74
N GLN A 417 18.59 -4.43 20.98
CA GLN A 417 19.05 -4.75 22.32
C GLN A 417 19.88 -3.62 22.93
N LEU A 418 20.79 -2.99 22.16
CA LEU A 418 21.53 -1.82 22.61
C LEU A 418 20.58 -0.69 23.03
N TYR A 419 19.57 -0.39 22.20
CA TYR A 419 18.58 0.63 22.52
C TYR A 419 17.75 0.28 23.76
N GLN A 420 17.34 -0.97 23.91
CA GLN A 420 16.64 -1.44 25.10
C GLN A 420 17.49 -1.29 26.36
N ASP A 421 18.77 -1.69 26.31
CA ASP A 421 19.71 -1.63 27.44
C ASP A 421 19.97 -0.19 27.89
N LEU A 422 19.97 0.76 26.94
CA LEU A 422 20.13 2.19 27.21
C LEU A 422 18.81 2.91 27.56
N GLY A 423 17.65 2.29 27.36
CA GLY A 423 16.35 2.93 27.57
C GLY A 423 15.92 3.86 26.44
N ILE A 424 16.38 3.61 25.21
CA ILE A 424 15.95 4.27 23.98
C ILE A 424 14.71 3.53 23.46
N HIS A 425 13.61 4.25 23.24
CA HIS A 425 12.30 3.66 22.93
C HIS A 425 11.71 4.09 21.58
N ALA A 426 12.45 4.90 20.81
CA ALA A 426 12.06 5.33 19.48
C ALA A 426 13.29 5.35 18.58
N VAL A 427 13.11 4.98 17.31
CA VAL A 427 14.15 4.96 16.30
C VAL A 427 13.60 5.55 15.01
N LYS A 428 14.38 6.44 14.39
CA LYS A 428 14.20 6.80 12.99
C LYS A 428 14.97 5.80 12.14
N THR A 429 14.32 5.13 11.19
CA THR A 429 14.97 4.29 10.19
C THR A 429 15.10 5.04 8.85
N GLY A 430 16.03 4.63 8.00
CA GLY A 430 16.25 5.20 6.67
C GLY A 430 16.73 4.16 5.68
N TYR A 431 16.34 4.32 4.41
CA TYR A 431 16.67 3.41 3.31
C TYR A 431 17.14 4.24 2.11
N VAL A 432 18.20 5.03 2.27
CA VAL A 432 18.66 5.92 1.18
C VAL A 432 19.47 5.15 0.13
N GLY A 433 19.21 5.44 -1.14
CA GLY A 433 19.85 4.82 -2.30
C GLY A 433 19.22 3.49 -2.69
N THR A 434 19.64 2.91 -3.83
CA THR A 434 19.02 1.68 -4.36
C THR A 434 19.09 0.52 -3.37
N ILE A 435 18.10 -0.37 -3.39
CA ILE A 435 18.06 -1.55 -2.52
C ILE A 435 19.23 -2.49 -2.80
N ILE A 436 19.77 -3.06 -1.72
CA ILE A 436 20.75 -4.13 -1.69
C ILE A 436 20.12 -5.29 -0.90
N PRO A 437 19.96 -6.48 -1.50
CA PRO A 437 20.52 -6.92 -2.79
C PRO A 437 19.85 -6.27 -4.01
N SER A 438 20.62 -6.16 -5.10
CA SER A 438 20.12 -5.59 -6.37
C SER A 438 19.01 -6.46 -6.97
N GLY A 439 18.04 -5.82 -7.63
CA GLY A 439 16.92 -6.50 -8.28
C GLY A 439 15.58 -6.32 -7.57
N HIS A 440 15.60 -5.58 -6.46
CA HIS A 440 14.43 -5.16 -5.71
C HIS A 440 14.34 -3.63 -5.68
N TYR A 441 13.16 -3.12 -5.39
CA TYR A 441 12.84 -1.70 -5.29
C TYR A 441 12.13 -1.45 -3.96
N HIS A 442 12.15 -0.20 -3.49
CA HIS A 442 11.66 0.17 -2.14
C HIS A 442 10.23 -0.24 -1.87
N HIS A 443 9.38 -0.26 -2.91
CA HIS A 443 7.94 -0.49 -2.77
C HIS A 443 7.50 -1.86 -3.33
N GLY A 444 8.45 -2.73 -3.67
CA GLY A 444 8.19 -4.09 -4.16
C GLY A 444 8.09 -5.10 -3.01
N GLN A 445 7.54 -6.30 -3.28
CA GLN A 445 7.21 -7.31 -2.26
C GLN A 445 8.39 -7.74 -1.33
N TYR A 446 9.64 -7.57 -1.77
CA TYR A 446 10.80 -7.93 -0.94
C TYR A 446 10.99 -7.00 0.28
N MET A 447 10.54 -5.75 0.15
CA MET A 447 10.60 -4.70 1.16
C MET A 447 9.33 -4.71 2.00
#